data_AF-A0A1W4WKI8-F1
#
_entry.id   AF-A0A1W4WKI8-F1
#
_cell.length_a   1.000
_cell.length_b   1.000
_cell.length_c   1.000
_cell.angle_alpha   90.00
_cell.angle_beta   90.00
_cell.angle_gamma   90.00
#
_symmetry.space_group_name_H-M   'P 1'
#
loop_
_entity.id
_entity.type
_entity.pdbx_description
1 polymer ?
#
loop_
_entity_poly.entity_id
_entity_poly.type
_entity_poly.pdbx_seq_one_letter_code
_entity_poly.pdbx_strand_id
1 'polypeptide(L)'
;MNRFYSNAVNGFKKVSHVIFDVDGLLIDTENLYTQAIQNILDNYGKTFTWELKVQTMGLVGKDAAKKMIDLFDLPISHEEYYKQLTEQYQIMFQNCELMPEIMENSIR
;
A
#
# COMPACT_ATOMS: atom_id res chain seq x y z
N MET A 1 -0.54 -27.41 13.71
CA MET A 1 -0.58 -25.93 13.63
C MET A 1 -2.04 -25.58 13.34
N ASN A 2 -2.78 -25.14 14.36
CA ASN A 2 -4.24 -25.09 14.35
C ASN A 2 -4.72 -23.81 13.66
N ARG A 3 -5.40 -23.96 12.51
CA ARG A 3 -6.18 -22.87 11.89
C ARG A 3 -7.46 -22.68 12.71
N PHE A 4 -7.60 -21.52 13.34
CA PHE A 4 -8.84 -21.08 13.96
C PHE A 4 -9.79 -20.58 12.86
N TYR A 5 -10.80 -21.36 12.49
CA TYR A 5 -11.98 -20.83 11.80
C TYR A 5 -13.01 -20.43 12.86
N SER A 6 -13.45 -19.17 12.82
CA SER A 6 -14.53 -18.69 13.68
C SER A 6 -15.82 -19.44 13.35
N ASN A 7 -16.52 -19.89 14.39
CA ASN A 7 -17.82 -20.56 14.28
C ASN A 7 -18.88 -19.54 13.81
N ALA A 8 -18.99 -19.34 12.49
CA ALA A 8 -20.14 -18.68 11.88
C ALA A 8 -21.25 -19.71 11.69
N VAL A 9 -22.32 -19.54 12.47
CA VAL A 9 -23.54 -20.34 12.43
C VAL A 9 -24.37 -19.88 11.23
N ASN A 10 -24.42 -20.73 10.19
CA ASN A 10 -25.25 -20.77 8.97
C ASN A 10 -24.40 -20.89 7.70
N GLY A 11 -24.64 -21.96 6.94
CA GLY A 11 -23.90 -22.29 5.73
C GLY A 11 -23.97 -21.17 4.69
N PHE A 12 -22.81 -20.72 4.23
CA PHE A 12 -22.69 -19.75 3.15
C PHE A 12 -23.38 -20.30 1.89
N LYS A 13 -24.10 -19.43 1.17
CA LYS A 13 -24.70 -19.79 -0.12
C LYS A 13 -23.60 -20.07 -1.13
N LYS A 14 -23.78 -21.12 -1.95
CA LYS A 14 -22.85 -21.44 -3.04
C LYS A 14 -22.81 -20.27 -4.03
N VAL A 15 -21.62 -19.69 -4.21
CA VAL A 15 -21.37 -18.66 -5.22
C VAL A 15 -20.82 -19.30 -6.49
N SER A 16 -21.10 -18.69 -7.64
CA SER A 16 -20.60 -19.16 -8.94
C SER A 16 -19.46 -18.31 -9.50
N HIS A 17 -19.29 -17.08 -9.01
CA HIS A 17 -18.30 -16.11 -9.47
C HIS A 17 -17.77 -15.30 -8.28
N VAL A 18 -16.52 -14.89 -8.34
CA VAL A 18 -15.85 -14.05 -7.33
C VAL A 18 -15.23 -12.85 -8.05
N ILE A 19 -15.32 -11.67 -7.46
CA ILE A 19 -14.61 -10.48 -7.90
C ILE A 19 -13.53 -10.22 -6.85
N PHE A 20 -12.28 -10.21 -7.29
CA PHE A 20 -11.13 -9.88 -6.46
C PHE A 20 -10.76 -8.42 -6.68
N ASP A 21 -10.51 -7.72 -5.57
CA ASP A 21 -9.83 -6.43 -5.64
C ASP A 21 -8.36 -6.66 -6.02
N VAL A 22 -7.76 -5.70 -6.73
CA VAL A 22 -6.37 -5.83 -7.21
C VAL A 22 -5.40 -5.31 -6.15
N ASP A 23 -5.70 -4.14 -5.60
CA ASP A 23 -4.82 -3.42 -4.67
C ASP A 23 -4.96 -3.97 -3.25
N GLY A 24 -3.83 -4.32 -2.62
CA GLY A 24 -3.82 -4.86 -1.26
C GLY A 24 -4.38 -6.29 -1.14
N LEU A 25 -4.69 -6.94 -2.27
CA LEU A 25 -5.14 -8.33 -2.33
C LEU A 25 -4.37 -9.15 -3.37
N LEU A 26 -4.34 -8.73 -4.64
CA LEU A 26 -3.53 -9.42 -5.65
C LEU A 26 -2.06 -9.00 -5.61
N ILE A 27 -1.82 -7.72 -5.32
CA ILE A 27 -0.51 -7.09 -5.27
C ILE A 27 -0.36 -6.43 -3.90
N ASP A 28 0.79 -6.60 -3.27
CA ASP A 28 1.12 -5.95 -1.99
C ASP A 28 1.50 -4.48 -2.22
N THR A 29 0.51 -3.70 -2.63
CA THR A 29 0.67 -2.27 -2.93
C THR A 29 0.95 -1.45 -1.67
N GLU A 30 0.53 -1.93 -0.49
CA GLU A 30 0.82 -1.30 0.80
C GLU A 30 2.32 -1.22 1.10
N ASN A 31 3.07 -2.30 0.85
CA ASN A 31 4.51 -2.29 1.01
C ASN A 31 5.20 -1.41 -0.03
N LEU A 32 4.74 -1.45 -1.29
CA LEU A 32 5.30 -0.60 -2.35
C LEU A 32 5.09 0.89 -2.05
N TYR A 33 3.90 1.30 -1.61
CA TYR A 33 3.64 2.68 -1.21
C TYR A 33 4.51 3.13 -0.05
N THR A 34 4.68 2.26 0.95
CA THR A 34 5.53 2.55 2.11
C THR A 34 6.99 2.74 1.69
N GLN A 35 7.51 1.87 0.82
CA GLN A 35 8.89 1.97 0.31
C GLN A 35 9.09 3.19 -0.58
N ALA A 36 8.15 3.51 -1.47
CA ALA A 36 8.24 4.68 -2.35
C ALA A 36 8.32 5.99 -1.54
N ILE A 37 7.51 6.10 -0.48
CA ILE A 37 7.56 7.24 0.44
C ILE A 37 8.90 7.27 1.19
N GLN A 38 9.37 6.12 1.69
CA GLN A 38 10.65 6.04 2.41
C GLN A 38 11.83 6.46 1.51
N ASN A 39 11.87 6.04 0.25
CA ASN A 39 12.91 6.44 -0.71
C ASN A 39 13.02 7.95 -0.90
N ILE A 40 11.88 8.66 -0.89
CA ILE A 40 11.86 10.12 -0.96
C ILE A 40 12.42 10.71 0.33
N LEU A 41 11.96 10.21 1.49
CA LEU A 41 12.34 10.69 2.82
C LEU A 41 13.80 10.40 3.18
N ASP A 42 14.41 9.35 2.62
CA ASP A 42 15.83 9.02 2.78
C ASP A 42 16.73 10.16 2.30
N ASN A 43 16.34 10.87 1.23
CA ASN A 43 17.06 12.05 0.74
C ASN A 43 17.08 13.22 1.74
N TYR A 44 16.18 13.20 2.71
CA TYR A 44 16.03 14.22 3.76
C TYR A 44 16.44 13.70 5.15
N GLY A 45 16.94 12.46 5.23
CA GLY A 45 17.30 11.82 6.50
C GLY A 45 16.10 11.60 7.43
N LYS A 46 14.90 11.38 6.87
CA LYS A 46 13.66 11.17 7.62
C LYS A 46 13.20 9.71 7.51
N THR A 47 12.50 9.22 8.53
CA THR A 47 11.98 7.84 8.56
C THR A 47 10.46 7.85 8.61
N PHE A 48 9.83 7.09 7.72
CA PHE A 48 8.41 6.87 7.67
C PHE A 48 8.00 5.78 8.67
N THR A 49 7.69 6.19 9.89
CA THR A 49 7.29 5.24 10.93
C THR A 49 5.84 4.78 10.73
N TRP A 50 5.49 3.67 11.39
CA TRP A 50 4.13 3.14 11.38
C TRP A 50 3.10 4.15 11.90
N GLU A 51 3.43 4.90 12.95
CA GLU A 51 2.55 5.92 13.53
C GLU A 51 2.23 7.03 12.52
N LEU A 52 3.22 7.42 11.69
CA LEU A 52 3.04 8.41 10.63
C LEU A 52 2.27 7.82 9.45
N LYS A 53 2.48 6.55 9.13
CA LYS A 53 1.66 5.82 8.14
C LYS A 53 0.18 5.84 8.53
N VAL A 54 -0.16 5.52 9.78
CA VAL A 54 -1.55 5.54 10.27
C VAL A 54 -2.17 6.94 10.18
N GLN A 55 -1.41 8.00 10.42
CA GLN A 55 -1.91 9.38 10.29
C GLN A 55 -2.18 9.82 8.85
N THR A 56 -1.60 9.12 7.88
CA THR A 56 -1.67 9.46 6.45
C THR A 56 -2.54 8.48 5.67
N MET A 57 -2.86 7.32 6.24
CA MET A 57 -3.80 6.34 5.68
C MET A 57 -5.17 6.98 5.41
N GLY A 58 -5.74 6.67 4.25
CA GLY A 58 -7.04 7.19 3.81
C GLY A 58 -7.01 8.61 3.21
N LEU A 59 -5.87 9.30 3.26
CA LEU A 59 -5.68 10.56 2.54
C LEU A 59 -5.35 10.28 1.06
N VAL A 60 -5.87 11.11 0.17
CA VAL A 60 -5.71 10.93 -1.29
C VAL A 60 -5.06 12.15 -1.94
N GLY A 61 -4.22 11.90 -2.94
CA GLY A 61 -3.68 12.91 -3.84
C GLY A 61 -2.97 14.07 -3.12
N LYS A 62 -3.44 15.30 -3.37
CA LYS A 62 -2.80 16.54 -2.90
C LYS A 62 -2.85 16.70 -1.37
N ASP A 63 -3.87 16.18 -0.71
CA ASP A 63 -4.00 16.31 0.74
C ASP A 63 -2.98 15.44 1.48
N ALA A 64 -2.72 14.24 0.97
CA ALA A 64 -1.64 13.38 1.46
C ALA A 64 -0.27 14.02 1.26
N ALA A 65 0.00 14.57 0.06
CA ALA A 65 1.25 15.25 -0.24
C ALA A 65 1.50 16.47 0.67
N LYS A 66 0.48 17.30 0.88
CA LYS A 66 0.57 18.45 1.79
C LYS A 66 0.84 18.00 3.23
N LYS A 67 0.09 17.00 3.71
CA LYS A 67 0.26 16.45 5.05
C LYS A 67 1.66 15.90 5.27
N MET A 68 2.24 15.24 4.27
CA MET A 68 3.61 14.72 4.33
C MET A 68 4.66 15.83 4.40
N ILE A 69 4.53 16.88 3.59
CA ILE A 69 5.44 18.04 3.65
C ILE A 69 5.35 18.71 5.02
N ASP A 70 4.13 18.94 5.52
CA ASP A 70 3.91 19.57 6.83
C ASP A 70 4.43 18.70 8.00
N LEU A 71 4.30 17.37 7.91
CA LEU A 71 4.74 16.43 8.96
C LEU A 71 6.27 16.33 9.04
N PHE A 72 6.95 16.35 7.90
CA PHE A 72 8.40 16.12 7.82
C PHE A 72 9.22 17.40 7.65
N ASP A 73 8.55 18.55 7.50
CA ASP A 73 9.14 19.86 7.20
C ASP A 73 10.07 19.78 5.97
N LEU A 74 9.53 19.22 4.87
CA LEU A 74 10.31 18.97 3.68
C LEU A 74 10.57 20.29 2.92
N PRO A 75 11.81 20.57 2.49
CA PRO A 75 12.16 21.80 1.77
C PRO A 75 11.80 21.72 0.28
N ILE A 76 10.61 21.22 -0.05
CA ILE A 76 10.11 21.07 -1.42
C ILE A 76 8.64 21.44 -1.51
N SER A 77 8.17 21.79 -2.72
CA SER A 77 6.75 22.06 -2.94
C SER A 77 5.94 20.76 -3.02
N HIS A 78 4.64 20.86 -2.79
CA HIS A 78 3.70 19.75 -2.98
C HIS A 78 3.68 19.18 -4.41
N GLU A 79 3.98 19.98 -5.43
CA GLU A 79 4.04 19.54 -6.81
C GLU A 79 5.30 18.71 -7.05
N GLU A 80 6.43 19.14 -6.51
CA GLU A 80 7.70 18.42 -6.61
C GLU A 80 7.62 17.08 -5.85
N TYR A 81 7.05 17.09 -4.63
CA TYR A 81 6.81 15.84 -3.89
C TYR A 81 5.91 14.88 -4.67
N TYR A 82 4.81 15.38 -5.24
CA TYR A 82 3.88 14.54 -6.02
C TYR A 82 4.54 13.96 -7.28
N LYS A 83 5.40 14.74 -7.93
CA LYS A 83 6.19 14.28 -9.08
C LYS A 83 7.13 13.15 -8.69
N GLN A 84 7.95 13.34 -7.65
CA GLN A 84 8.88 12.30 -7.16
C GLN A 84 8.14 11.03 -6.73
N LEU A 85 6.98 11.17 -6.07
CA LEU A 85 6.14 10.04 -5.68
C LEU A 85 5.62 9.26 -6.89
N THR A 86 5.18 9.97 -7.93
CA THR A 86 4.73 9.35 -9.19
C THR A 86 5.85 8.58 -9.88
N GLU A 87 7.05 9.14 -9.92
CA GLU A 87 8.23 8.48 -10.49
C GLU A 87 8.61 7.22 -9.68
N GLN A 88 8.60 7.30 -8.35
CA GLN A 88 8.86 6.14 -7.48
C GLN A 88 7.81 5.04 -7.69
N TYR A 89 6.53 5.40 -7.79
CA TYR A 89 5.47 4.43 -8.09
C TYR A 89 5.71 3.74 -9.42
N GLN A 90 6.05 4.46 -10.49
CA GLN A 90 6.35 3.84 -11.78
C GLN A 90 7.50 2.83 -11.69
N ILE A 91 8.56 3.15 -10.96
CA ILE A 91 9.70 2.25 -10.76
C ILE A 91 9.29 1.00 -9.95
N MET A 92 8.50 1.18 -8.90
CA MET A 92 8.10 0.08 -8.02
C MET A 92 7.07 -0.84 -8.66
N PHE A 93 6.08 -0.29 -9.38
CA PHE A 93 5.08 -1.09 -10.08
C PHE A 93 5.64 -1.88 -11.26
N GLN A 94 6.75 -1.45 -11.86
CA GLN A 94 7.44 -2.25 -12.89
C GLN A 94 7.98 -3.58 -12.35
N ASN A 95 8.24 -3.66 -11.04
CA ASN A 95 8.79 -4.84 -10.38
C ASN A 95 7.81 -5.46 -9.38
N CYS A 96 6.51 -5.16 -9.47
CA CYS A 96 5.56 -5.71 -8.52
C CYS A 96 5.37 -7.22 -8.73
N GLU A 97 5.53 -7.99 -7.67
CA GLU A 97 5.21 -9.42 -7.66
C GLU A 97 3.81 -9.66 -7.10
N LEU A 98 3.16 -10.73 -7.57
CA LEU A 98 1.87 -11.16 -7.03
C LEU A 98 2.03 -11.63 -5.58
N MET A 99 1.02 -11.40 -4.75
CA MET A 99 1.04 -11.89 -3.37
C MET A 99 1.13 -13.42 -3.34
N PRO A 100 2.01 -14.00 -2.48
CA PRO A 100 2.28 -15.44 -2.47
C PRO A 100 1.03 -16.31 -2.26
N GLU A 101 0.07 -15.83 -1.48
CA GLU A 101 -1.18 -16.54 -1.17
C GLU A 101 -2.08 -16.76 -2.40
N ILE A 102 -1.89 -15.98 -3.47
CA ILE A 102 -2.64 -16.12 -4.73
C ILE A 102 -1.99 -17.13 -5.67
N MET A 103 -0.66 -17.20 -5.65
CA MET A 103 0.08 -18.18 -6.44
C MET A 103 -0.28 -19.60 -5.99
N GLU A 104 -0.50 -19.82 -4.69
CA GLU A 104 -0.81 -21.14 -4.14
C GLU A 104 -2.23 -21.65 -4.47
N ASN A 105 -3.18 -20.74 -4.72
CA ASN A 105 -4.59 -21.08 -4.97
C ASN A 105 -4.99 -21.06 -6.47
N SER A 106 -4.09 -20.67 -7.36
CA SER A 106 -4.37 -20.59 -8.82
C SER A 106 -4.05 -21.88 -9.58
N ILE A 107 -3.61 -22.94 -8.90
CA ILE A 107 -3.36 -24.28 -9.48
C ILE A 107 -4.09 -25.34 -8.64
N ARG A 108 -5.43 -25.36 -8.71
CA ARG A 108 -6.19 -26.57 -8.39
C ARG A 108 -7.57 -26.60 -9.01
#